data_AF-A0A147GM94-F1
#
_entry.id   AF-A0A147GM94-F1
#
_cell.length_a   1.000
_cell.length_b   1.000
_cell.length_c   1.000
_cell.angle_alpha   90.00
_cell.angle_beta   90.00
_cell.angle_gamma   90.00
#
_symmetry.space_group_name_H-M   'P 1'
#
loop_
_entity.id
_entity.type
_entity.pdbx_description
1 polymer ?
#
loop_
_entity_poly.entity_id
_entity_poly.type
_entity_poly.pdbx_seq_one_letter_code
_entity_poly.pdbx_strand_id
1 'polypeptide(L)'
;MNSTLRRWRVGAMQGGFALALATSGLTAWAQQPTAGCDSRQDPAACRREAGAAREEARRGGLTAPAEGGAQANALARCQMQPAGDRADCEARVRGSAGAGMTTTEGSVMGGGIIRETVTPIPAQPQR
;
A
#
# COMPACT_ATOMS: atom_id res chain seq x y z
N MET A 1 -55.70 -55.49 -47.70
CA MET A 1 -56.41 -54.28 -47.23
C MET A 1 -57.21 -54.63 -45.97
N ASN A 2 -56.89 -54.04 -44.82
CA ASN A 2 -57.93 -53.64 -43.87
C ASN A 2 -57.39 -52.58 -42.90
N SER A 3 -58.12 -51.49 -42.82
CA SER A 3 -57.81 -50.25 -42.12
C SER A 3 -58.16 -50.36 -40.65
N THR A 4 -57.37 -49.75 -39.76
CA THR A 4 -57.90 -49.01 -38.59
C THR A 4 -56.78 -48.18 -37.94
N LEU A 5 -56.74 -46.90 -38.29
CA LEU A 5 -55.91 -45.88 -37.67
C LEU A 5 -56.49 -45.54 -36.29
N ARG A 6 -55.78 -45.84 -35.21
CA ARG A 6 -56.10 -45.37 -33.85
C ARG A 6 -55.35 -44.05 -33.59
N ARG A 7 -56.08 -42.94 -33.71
CA ARG A 7 -55.66 -41.60 -33.27
C ARG A 7 -55.43 -41.60 -31.75
N TRP A 8 -54.21 -41.33 -31.31
CA TRP A 8 -53.94 -40.93 -29.92
C TRP A 8 -53.81 -39.40 -29.86
N ARG A 9 -54.60 -38.82 -28.95
CA ARG A 9 -54.66 -37.38 -28.66
C ARG A 9 -53.36 -36.95 -27.99
N VAL A 10 -52.79 -35.85 -28.51
CA VAL A 10 -51.68 -35.12 -27.89
C VAL A 10 -52.16 -34.55 -26.55
N GLY A 11 -51.57 -35.00 -25.44
CA GLY A 11 -51.71 -34.39 -24.13
C GLY A 11 -50.57 -33.40 -23.93
N ALA A 12 -50.87 -32.10 -23.98
CA ALA A 12 -49.94 -31.04 -23.62
C ALA A 12 -49.81 -30.99 -22.09
N MET A 13 -48.67 -31.42 -21.55
CA MET A 13 -48.28 -31.14 -20.16
C MET A 13 -47.22 -30.05 -20.20
N GLN A 14 -47.65 -28.79 -20.13
CA GLN A 14 -46.76 -27.68 -19.83
C GLN A 14 -46.45 -27.71 -18.33
N GLY A 15 -45.29 -28.23 -17.96
CA GLY A 15 -44.72 -28.10 -16.63
C GLY A 15 -43.56 -27.10 -16.68
N GLY A 16 -43.84 -25.83 -16.37
CA GLY A 16 -42.81 -24.80 -16.26
C GLY A 16 -41.99 -25.00 -14.98
N PHE A 17 -40.73 -25.37 -15.11
CA PHE A 17 -39.76 -25.40 -14.02
C PHE A 17 -39.16 -23.99 -13.87
N ALA A 18 -39.62 -23.21 -12.89
CA ALA A 18 -39.00 -21.93 -12.57
C ALA A 18 -37.77 -22.17 -11.67
N LEU A 19 -36.56 -22.15 -12.24
CA LEU A 19 -35.32 -22.06 -11.47
C LEU A 19 -35.16 -20.61 -10.98
N ALA A 20 -35.50 -20.35 -9.72
CA ALA A 20 -35.09 -19.13 -9.03
C ALA A 20 -33.64 -19.29 -8.55
N LEU A 21 -32.67 -18.77 -9.31
CA LEU A 21 -31.29 -18.65 -8.86
C LEU A 21 -31.19 -17.49 -7.84
N ALA A 22 -31.16 -17.82 -6.54
CA ALA A 22 -30.86 -16.86 -5.49
C ALA A 22 -29.35 -16.53 -5.52
N THR A 23 -28.98 -15.38 -6.07
CA THR A 23 -27.59 -14.86 -6.05
C THR A 23 -27.28 -14.24 -4.69
N SER A 24 -27.18 -15.07 -3.66
CA SER A 24 -26.77 -14.65 -2.31
C SER A 24 -25.23 -14.59 -2.22
N GLY A 25 -24.60 -13.59 -2.84
CA GLY A 25 -23.12 -13.56 -2.87
C GLY A 25 -22.43 -12.21 -3.07
N LEU A 26 -23.15 -11.08 -3.04
CA LEU A 26 -22.60 -9.81 -3.54
C LEU A 26 -22.04 -8.82 -2.49
N THR A 27 -21.97 -9.12 -1.19
CA THR A 27 -21.59 -8.07 -0.21
C THR A 27 -20.57 -8.46 0.87
N ALA A 28 -19.90 -9.61 0.80
CA ALA A 28 -18.84 -9.95 1.78
C ALA A 28 -17.65 -8.95 1.77
N TRP A 29 -17.49 -8.18 0.69
CA TRP A 29 -16.50 -7.11 0.52
C TRP A 29 -17.01 -5.71 0.95
N ALA A 30 -18.28 -5.59 1.35
CA ALA A 30 -18.87 -4.32 1.78
C ALA A 30 -18.48 -3.94 3.22
N GLN A 31 -17.95 -4.89 3.98
CA GLN A 31 -17.47 -4.66 5.36
C GLN A 31 -15.95 -4.53 5.38
N GLN A 32 -15.42 -3.63 4.54
CA GLN A 32 -14.01 -3.23 4.61
C GLN A 32 -13.87 -2.24 5.78
N PRO A 33 -13.25 -2.59 6.93
CA PRO A 33 -12.90 -1.57 7.92
C PRO A 33 -12.00 -0.54 7.24
N THR A 34 -12.47 0.70 7.15
CA THR A 34 -11.73 1.88 6.66
C THR A 34 -10.67 2.33 7.66
N ALA A 35 -10.18 1.42 8.51
CA ALA A 35 -9.18 1.71 9.52
C ALA A 35 -7.91 2.17 8.80
N GLY A 36 -7.68 3.48 8.77
CA GLY A 36 -6.55 4.12 8.08
C GLY A 36 -6.92 5.05 6.92
N CYS A 37 -8.17 5.06 6.44
CA CYS A 37 -8.59 6.10 5.49
C CYS A 37 -8.94 7.39 6.26
N ASP A 38 -8.10 8.42 6.15
CA ASP A 38 -8.39 9.75 6.69
C ASP A 38 -8.90 10.72 5.61
N SER A 39 -9.22 11.95 6.00
CA SER A 39 -9.72 13.00 5.10
C SER A 39 -8.64 13.66 4.23
N ARG A 40 -7.36 13.28 4.38
CA ARG A 40 -6.22 13.91 3.68
C ARG A 40 -5.91 13.26 2.33
N GLN A 41 -6.61 12.18 2.00
CA GLN A 41 -6.45 11.41 0.77
C GLN A 41 -7.80 11.13 0.11
N ASP A 42 -7.82 10.82 -1.19
CA ASP A 42 -9.06 10.49 -1.90
C ASP A 42 -9.71 9.23 -1.30
N PRO A 43 -10.94 9.32 -0.74
CA PRO A 43 -11.55 8.18 -0.06
C PRO A 43 -11.79 6.98 -0.97
N ALA A 44 -12.03 7.22 -2.27
CA ALA A 44 -12.23 6.15 -3.23
C ALA A 44 -10.92 5.42 -3.55
N ALA A 45 -9.82 6.14 -3.75
CA ALA A 45 -8.48 5.59 -3.91
C ALA A 45 -8.05 4.78 -2.68
N CYS A 46 -8.19 5.35 -1.48
CA CYS A 46 -7.83 4.64 -0.24
C CYS A 46 -8.55 3.28 -0.12
N ARG A 47 -9.86 3.23 -0.38
CA ARG A 47 -10.61 1.96 -0.32
C ARG A 47 -10.15 0.95 -1.37
N ARG A 48 -9.83 1.40 -2.59
CA ARG A 48 -9.30 0.53 -3.65
C ARG A 48 -7.93 -0.03 -3.27
N GLU A 49 -7.03 0.83 -2.79
CA GLU A 49 -5.68 0.45 -2.37
C GLU A 49 -5.69 -0.47 -1.15
N ALA A 50 -6.54 -0.20 -0.16
CA ALA A 50 -6.75 -1.08 0.98
C ALA A 50 -7.29 -2.46 0.56
N GLY A 51 -8.17 -2.51 -0.46
CA GLY A 51 -8.63 -3.76 -1.05
C GLY A 51 -7.51 -4.53 -1.74
N ALA A 52 -6.69 -3.84 -2.56
CA ALA A 52 -5.56 -4.43 -3.25
C ALA A 52 -4.51 -4.98 -2.25
N ALA A 53 -4.17 -4.21 -1.22
CA ALA A 53 -3.24 -4.64 -0.18
C ALA A 53 -3.72 -5.91 0.56
N ARG A 54 -5.03 -6.03 0.83
CA ARG A 54 -5.60 -7.24 1.43
C ARG A 54 -5.53 -8.44 0.50
N GLU A 55 -5.81 -8.25 -0.78
CA GLU A 55 -5.72 -9.33 -1.76
C GLU A 55 -4.28 -9.83 -1.87
N GLU A 56 -3.30 -8.92 -1.93
CA GLU A 56 -1.88 -9.29 -1.93
C GLU A 56 -1.45 -9.95 -0.62
N ALA A 57 -1.99 -9.51 0.53
CA ALA A 57 -1.76 -10.19 1.80
C ALA A 57 -2.29 -11.63 1.79
N ARG A 58 -3.48 -11.86 1.22
CA ARG A 58 -4.07 -13.21 1.10
C ARG A 58 -3.27 -14.12 0.16
N ARG A 59 -2.68 -13.54 -0.89
CA ARG A 59 -1.78 -14.24 -1.81
C ARG A 59 -0.36 -14.42 -1.28
N GLY A 60 -0.05 -13.85 -0.12
CA GLY A 60 1.30 -13.88 0.49
C GLY A 60 2.30 -12.94 -0.18
N GLY A 61 1.85 -12.02 -1.04
CA GLY A 61 2.69 -11.05 -1.76
C GLY A 61 2.90 -9.73 -1.02
N LEU A 62 2.18 -9.47 0.08
CA LEU A 62 2.36 -8.25 0.86
C LEU A 62 3.65 -8.33 1.70
N THR A 63 4.71 -7.67 1.24
CA THR A 63 5.99 -7.61 1.94
C THR A 63 6.12 -6.30 2.73
N ALA A 64 6.61 -6.40 3.96
CA ALA A 64 7.19 -5.25 4.65
C ALA A 64 8.67 -5.11 4.25
N PRO A 65 9.24 -3.89 4.24
CA PRO A 65 10.68 -3.73 4.18
C PRO A 65 11.34 -4.57 5.28
N ALA A 66 12.44 -5.23 4.95
CA ALA A 66 13.28 -5.87 5.96
C ALA A 66 13.69 -4.85 7.03
N GLU A 67 13.99 -5.32 8.23
CA GLU A 67 14.52 -4.48 9.30
C GLU A 67 15.73 -3.69 8.78
N GLY A 68 15.73 -2.37 9.01
CA GLY A 68 16.78 -1.48 8.50
C GLY A 68 16.68 -1.11 7.01
N GLY A 69 15.77 -1.71 6.22
CA GLY A 69 15.62 -1.41 4.78
C GLY A 69 15.30 0.07 4.50
N ALA A 70 14.48 0.69 5.34
CA ALA A 70 14.21 2.13 5.26
C ALA A 70 15.48 2.98 5.47
N GLN A 71 16.33 2.60 6.43
CA GLN A 71 17.58 3.30 6.71
C GLN A 71 18.59 3.11 5.55
N ALA A 72 18.68 1.91 5.00
CA ALA A 72 19.53 1.61 3.85
C ALA A 72 19.13 2.47 2.64
N ASN A 73 17.82 2.54 2.33
CA ASN A 73 17.31 3.40 1.26
C ASN A 73 17.59 4.88 1.53
N ALA A 74 17.47 5.33 2.78
CA ALA A 74 17.78 6.71 3.15
C ALA A 74 19.27 7.05 2.90
N LEU A 75 20.18 6.13 3.23
CA LEU A 75 21.62 6.28 3.01
C LEU A 75 22.02 6.14 1.55
N ALA A 76 21.32 5.31 0.77
CA ALA A 76 21.56 5.19 -0.68
C ALA A 76 21.41 6.55 -1.39
N ARG A 77 20.51 7.41 -0.92
CA ARG A 77 20.36 8.78 -1.45
C ARG A 77 21.61 9.65 -1.27
N CYS A 78 22.43 9.40 -0.25
CA CYS A 78 23.67 10.15 -0.03
C CYS A 78 24.76 9.81 -1.05
N GLN A 79 24.64 8.68 -1.77
CA GLN A 79 25.62 8.30 -2.80
C GLN A 79 25.65 9.26 -3.99
N MET A 80 24.58 10.04 -4.19
CA MET A 80 24.50 11.07 -5.23
C MET A 80 25.18 12.39 -4.87
N GLN A 81 25.65 12.55 -3.63
CA GLN A 81 26.34 13.75 -3.20
C GLN A 81 27.79 13.80 -3.72
N PRO A 82 28.37 14.99 -3.92
CA PRO A 82 29.79 15.14 -4.14
C PRO A 82 30.61 14.43 -3.05
N ALA A 83 31.82 13.97 -3.41
CA ALA A 83 32.65 13.18 -2.49
C ALA A 83 32.94 13.88 -1.15
N GLY A 84 33.04 15.21 -1.15
CA GLY A 84 33.24 16.02 0.06
C GLY A 84 32.02 16.06 0.99
N ASP A 85 30.81 15.96 0.44
CA ASP A 85 29.56 16.16 1.19
C ASP A 85 28.92 14.83 1.61
N ARG A 86 29.38 13.71 1.05
CA ARG A 86 28.78 12.39 1.31
C ARG A 86 28.82 12.01 2.79
N ALA A 87 29.96 12.22 3.44
CA ALA A 87 30.12 11.90 4.86
C ALA A 87 29.15 12.68 5.74
N ASP A 88 28.97 13.98 5.46
CA ASP A 88 28.07 14.85 6.19
C ASP A 88 26.59 14.51 5.93
N CYS A 89 26.24 14.17 4.69
CA CYS A 89 24.90 13.68 4.34
C CYS A 89 24.57 12.43 5.16
N GLU A 90 25.46 11.44 5.18
CA GLU A 90 25.20 10.20 5.90
C GLU A 90 25.12 10.42 7.41
N ALA A 91 25.97 11.28 7.98
CA ALA A 91 25.93 11.64 9.39
C ALA A 91 24.58 12.27 9.77
N ARG A 92 24.08 13.21 8.96
CA ARG A 92 22.77 13.85 9.11
C ARG A 92 21.61 12.85 9.01
N VAL A 93 21.69 11.87 8.10
CA VAL A 93 20.67 10.83 7.92
C VAL A 93 20.66 9.82 9.08
N ARG A 94 21.83 9.43 9.60
CA ARG A 94 21.91 8.54 10.77
C ARG A 94 21.44 9.22 12.05
N GLY A 95 21.35 10.55 12.07
CA GLY A 95 21.11 11.31 13.29
C GLY A 95 22.24 11.15 14.32
N SER A 96 23.36 10.55 13.90
CA SER A 96 24.51 10.31 14.73
C SER A 96 25.24 11.61 14.96
N ALA A 97 25.60 11.85 16.23
CA ALA A 97 26.61 12.81 16.63
C ALA A 97 27.98 12.40 16.04
N GLY A 98 28.20 12.68 14.76
CA GLY A 98 29.54 13.04 14.30
C GLY A 98 29.98 14.33 15.01
N ALA A 99 30.93 15.07 14.45
CA ALA A 99 31.43 16.31 15.07
C ALA A 99 30.38 17.42 15.33
N GLY A 100 29.08 17.18 15.09
CA GLY A 100 28.01 18.15 15.24
C GLY A 100 26.71 17.61 15.86
N MET A 101 25.89 18.53 16.35
CA MET A 101 24.55 18.26 16.89
C MET A 101 23.52 18.25 15.75
N THR A 102 22.66 17.22 15.69
CA THR A 102 21.59 17.15 14.68
C THR A 102 20.22 17.42 15.29
N THR A 103 19.51 18.42 14.77
CA THR A 103 18.10 18.70 15.10
C THR A 103 17.19 18.17 13.99
N THR A 104 15.96 17.83 14.34
CA THR A 104 14.95 17.32 13.39
C THR A 104 13.63 18.01 13.65
N GLU A 105 13.05 18.58 12.60
CA GLU A 105 11.83 19.38 12.66
C GLU A 105 10.85 18.96 11.57
N GLY A 106 9.56 19.17 11.81
CA GLY A 106 8.49 18.82 10.87
C GLY A 106 7.88 17.44 11.09
N SER A 107 7.09 16.98 10.13
CA SER A 107 6.42 15.68 10.16
C SER A 107 6.10 15.19 8.76
N VAL A 108 6.01 13.86 8.59
CA VAL A 108 5.62 13.25 7.30
C VAL A 108 4.25 13.76 6.86
N MET A 109 3.27 13.79 7.79
CA MET A 109 1.93 14.30 7.50
C MET A 109 1.88 15.80 7.21
N GLY A 110 2.85 16.57 7.73
CA GLY A 110 3.00 18.01 7.51
C GLY A 110 3.78 18.38 6.25
N GLY A 111 4.14 17.41 5.42
CA GLY A 111 4.81 17.65 4.13
C GLY A 111 6.33 17.46 4.13
N GLY A 112 6.95 17.12 5.27
CA GLY A 112 8.37 16.81 5.29
C GLY A 112 9.01 16.83 6.67
N ILE A 113 10.19 16.22 6.73
CA ILE A 113 11.09 16.26 7.88
C ILE A 113 12.38 16.95 7.43
N ILE A 114 12.74 18.03 8.12
CA ILE A 114 14.01 18.73 7.93
C ILE A 114 14.99 18.29 9.00
N ARG A 115 16.24 18.05 8.59
CA ARG A 115 17.34 17.71 9.49
C ARG A 115 18.45 18.73 9.32
N GLU A 116 18.88 19.32 10.42
CA GLU A 116 19.99 20.26 10.45
C GLU A 116 21.11 19.70 11.32
N THR A 117 22.35 19.77 10.83
CA THR A 117 23.53 19.36 11.58
C THR A 117 24.49 20.53 11.66
N VAL A 118 24.84 20.95 12.89
CA VAL A 118 25.79 22.04 13.14
C VAL A 118 27.12 21.45 13.59
N THR A 119 28.16 21.58 12.77
CA THR A 119 29.51 21.08 13.04
C THR A 119 30.44 22.26 13.39
N PRO A 120 30.83 22.46 14.66
CA PRO A 120 31.79 23.48 15.04
C PRO A 120 33.19 23.15 14.51
N ILE A 121 33.84 24.15 13.91
CA ILE A 121 35.23 24.04 13.45
C ILE A 121 36.14 24.63 14.53
N PRO A 122 37.09 23.85 15.11
CA PRO A 122 38.01 24.38 16.11
C PRO A 122 38.94 25.45 15.50
N ALA A 123 39.23 26.49 16.27
CA ALA A 123 40.15 27.53 15.86
C ALA A 123 41.54 26.94 15.55
N GLN A 124 42.10 27.28 14.39
CA GLN A 124 43.46 26.89 14.04
C GLN A 124 44.43 27.58 15.03
N PRO A 125 45.45 26.87 15.55
CA PRO A 125 46.46 27.50 16.39
C PRO A 125 47.10 28.66 15.62
N GLN A 126 47.02 29.87 16.17
CA GLN A 126 47.70 31.04 15.63
C GLN A 126 49.20 30.76 15.74
N ARG A 127 49.91 30.65 14.61
CA ARG A 127 51.34 30.35 14.59
C ARG A 127 52.17 31.61 14.77
#